data_AF-A0A3R9FKU8-F1
#
_entry.id   AF-A0A3R9FKU8-F1
#
_cell.length_a   1.000
_cell.length_b   1.000
_cell.length_c   1.000
_cell.angle_alpha   90.00
_cell.angle_beta   90.00
_cell.angle_gamma   90.00
#
_symmetry.space_group_name_H-M   'P 1'
#
loop_
_entity.id
_entity.type
_entity.pdbx_description
1 polymer ?
#
loop_
_entity_poly.entity_id
_entity_poly.type
_entity_poly.pdbx_seq_one_letter_code
_entity_poly.pdbx_strand_id
1 'polypeptide(L)'
;MTNIDTITLEVADPAAAERFHAAAFGPTVPLRFRAAQEPSTGFRGFTLSLVVAQPADVDSLVGTALEAGATTLKAPAKSMWGYGAVVRSPDGTIWKIATSAKKNTGPATREFGQVVLLLGVADVAASKKFYADHGFTVGKSFGRMYVEFESTSPVKLALYRRKALAKDAGVAPEGTGSHRLAVNGTAEPFTDPDGFAWETTATAELS
;
A
#
# COMPACT_ATOMS: atom_id res chain seq x y z
N MET A 1 14.09 15.03 -6.03
CA MET A 1 13.27 14.34 -5.01
C MET A 1 12.83 13.03 -5.62
N THR A 2 13.07 11.92 -4.92
CA THR A 2 12.72 10.60 -5.44
C THR A 2 11.21 10.40 -5.37
N ASN A 3 10.61 9.95 -6.48
CA ASN A 3 9.17 9.79 -6.64
C ASN A 3 8.81 8.33 -6.86
N ILE A 4 7.59 7.95 -6.47
CA ILE A 4 6.99 6.64 -6.78
C ILE A 4 5.81 6.87 -7.73
N ASP A 5 5.95 6.39 -8.95
CA ASP A 5 4.94 6.57 -10.00
C ASP A 5 3.91 5.45 -9.94
N THR A 6 4.34 4.24 -9.62
CA THR A 6 3.53 3.01 -9.71
C THR A 6 4.08 1.93 -8.78
N ILE A 7 3.20 1.00 -8.42
CA ILE A 7 3.54 -0.22 -7.71
C ILE A 7 3.26 -1.41 -8.61
N THR A 8 4.25 -2.29 -8.80
CA THR A 8 4.04 -3.58 -9.46
C THR A 8 3.76 -4.65 -8.43
N LEU A 9 2.57 -5.25 -8.51
CA LEU A 9 2.19 -6.42 -7.73
C LEU A 9 2.54 -7.69 -8.52
N GLU A 10 3.27 -8.60 -7.87
CA GLU A 10 3.62 -9.88 -8.45
C GLU A 10 2.59 -10.93 -8.03
N VAL A 11 1.83 -11.44 -8.99
CA VAL A 11 0.62 -12.22 -8.71
C VAL A 11 0.61 -13.51 -9.53
N ALA A 12 -0.17 -14.50 -9.08
CA ALA A 12 -0.28 -15.77 -9.80
C ALA A 12 -1.01 -15.59 -11.16
N ASP A 13 -2.00 -14.71 -11.22
CA ASP A 13 -2.77 -14.38 -12.42
C ASP A 13 -2.88 -12.85 -12.55
N PRO A 14 -2.01 -12.22 -13.38
CA PRO A 14 -2.03 -10.77 -13.60
C PRO A 14 -3.36 -10.23 -14.13
N ALA A 15 -4.02 -10.97 -15.03
CA ALA A 15 -5.27 -10.52 -15.63
C ALA A 15 -6.43 -10.57 -14.63
N ALA A 16 -6.46 -11.59 -13.75
CA ALA A 16 -7.43 -11.63 -12.66
C ALA A 16 -7.19 -10.52 -11.63
N ALA A 17 -5.92 -10.23 -11.29
CA ALA A 17 -5.59 -9.16 -10.37
C ALA A 17 -5.97 -7.78 -10.92
N GLU A 18 -5.73 -7.52 -12.21
CA GLU A 18 -6.11 -6.27 -12.87
C GLU A 18 -7.64 -6.07 -12.84
N ARG A 19 -8.41 -7.10 -13.23
CA ARG A 19 -9.88 -7.05 -13.16
C ARG A 19 -10.39 -6.78 -11.75
N PHE A 20 -9.81 -7.45 -10.74
CA PHE A 20 -10.19 -7.23 -9.35
C PHE A 20 -9.92 -5.78 -8.91
N HIS A 21 -8.71 -5.27 -9.11
CA HIS A 21 -8.34 -3.94 -8.60
C HIS A 21 -9.12 -2.83 -9.32
N ALA A 22 -9.34 -2.97 -10.63
CA ALA A 22 -10.17 -2.04 -11.39
C ALA A 22 -11.62 -2.02 -10.89
N ALA A 23 -12.21 -3.18 -10.60
CA ALA A 23 -13.57 -3.28 -10.06
C ALA A 23 -13.67 -2.75 -8.61
N ALA A 24 -12.70 -3.10 -7.76
CA ALA A 24 -12.73 -2.79 -6.34
C ALA A 24 -12.45 -1.30 -6.07
N PHE A 25 -11.43 -0.74 -6.72
CA PHE A 25 -10.86 0.57 -6.35
C PHE A 25 -10.84 1.58 -7.51
N GLY A 26 -11.18 1.16 -8.72
CA GLY A 26 -11.18 1.99 -9.91
C GLY A 26 -9.82 2.00 -10.65
N PRO A 27 -9.78 2.55 -11.88
CA PRO A 27 -8.62 2.49 -12.76
C PRO A 27 -7.51 3.50 -12.39
N THR A 28 -7.76 4.40 -11.45
CA THR A 28 -6.81 5.47 -11.07
C THR A 28 -5.76 5.03 -10.07
N VAL A 29 -5.89 3.82 -9.51
CA VAL A 29 -4.89 3.27 -8.61
C VAL A 29 -3.63 2.93 -9.44
N PRO A 30 -2.45 3.49 -9.11
CA PRO A 30 -1.23 3.35 -9.91
C PRO A 30 -0.58 1.97 -9.70
N LEU A 31 -1.23 0.92 -10.20
CA LEU A 31 -0.79 -0.46 -10.12
C LEU A 31 -0.43 -1.02 -11.49
N ARG A 32 0.60 -1.88 -11.49
CA ARG A 32 0.91 -2.82 -12.56
C ARG A 32 0.89 -4.22 -11.99
N PHE A 33 0.73 -5.21 -12.87
CA PHE A 33 0.70 -6.61 -12.49
C PHE A 33 1.67 -7.41 -13.35
N ARG A 34 2.45 -8.28 -12.71
CA ARG A 34 3.30 -9.26 -13.41
C ARG A 34 3.22 -10.62 -12.75
N ALA A 35 3.57 -11.66 -13.50
CA ALA A 35 3.56 -13.02 -12.98
C ALA A 35 4.62 -13.18 -11.87
N ALA A 36 4.19 -13.66 -10.70
CA ALA A 36 5.10 -13.98 -9.60
C ALA A 36 6.06 -15.10 -9.98
N GLN A 37 7.35 -14.89 -9.71
CA GLN A 37 8.40 -15.88 -9.95
C GLN A 37 8.72 -16.69 -8.69
N GLU A 38 8.53 -16.08 -7.52
CA GLU A 38 8.92 -16.67 -6.23
C GLU A 38 7.71 -16.96 -5.33
N PRO A 39 7.78 -18.04 -4.53
CA PRO A 39 6.77 -18.34 -3.53
C PRO A 39 6.78 -17.30 -2.41
N SER A 40 5.63 -17.13 -1.77
CA SER A 40 5.43 -16.23 -0.65
C SER A 40 4.40 -16.83 0.30
N THR A 41 4.65 -16.73 1.61
CA THR A 41 3.72 -17.19 2.64
C THR A 41 3.54 -16.14 3.73
N GLY A 42 2.38 -16.16 4.41
CA GLY A 42 2.10 -15.26 5.53
C GLY A 42 2.04 -13.78 5.12
N PHE A 43 2.50 -12.90 6.01
CA PHE A 43 2.52 -11.46 5.78
C PHE A 43 3.70 -11.05 4.89
N ARG A 44 3.39 -10.40 3.76
CA ARG A 44 4.38 -9.92 2.78
C ARG A 44 5.11 -8.64 3.21
N GLY A 45 4.91 -8.18 4.44
CA GLY A 45 5.64 -7.04 4.97
C GLY A 45 5.15 -5.68 4.50
N PHE A 46 4.07 -5.56 3.74
CA PHE A 46 3.53 -4.26 3.32
C PHE A 46 2.01 -4.24 3.32
N THR A 47 1.44 -3.04 3.31
CA THR A 47 0.02 -2.79 3.00
C THR A 47 -0.10 -1.61 2.04
N LEU A 48 -1.15 -1.60 1.24
CA LEU A 48 -1.56 -0.43 0.47
C LEU A 48 -2.74 0.24 1.16
N SER A 49 -2.76 1.57 1.19
CA SER A 49 -3.88 2.31 1.78
C SER A 49 -4.49 3.32 0.83
N LEU A 50 -5.82 3.40 0.83
CA LEU A 50 -6.59 4.50 0.26
C LEU A 50 -7.05 5.41 1.41
N VAL A 51 -6.61 6.67 1.38
CA VAL A 51 -7.08 7.70 2.32
C VAL A 51 -8.21 8.47 1.65
N VAL A 52 -9.41 8.35 2.22
CA VAL A 52 -10.65 8.88 1.65
C VAL A 52 -11.27 9.96 2.54
N ALA A 53 -12.20 10.74 1.98
CA ALA A 53 -12.73 11.92 2.64
C ALA A 53 -13.64 11.60 3.83
N GLN A 54 -14.43 10.52 3.75
CA GLN A 54 -15.48 10.23 4.73
C GLN A 54 -15.80 8.73 4.88
N PRO A 55 -16.52 8.33 5.96
CA PRO A 55 -16.89 6.93 6.19
C PRO A 55 -17.67 6.29 5.05
N ALA A 56 -18.56 7.03 4.37
CA ALA A 56 -19.32 6.51 3.22
C ALA A 56 -18.42 6.01 2.07
N ASP A 57 -17.26 6.65 1.85
CA ASP A 57 -16.29 6.20 0.84
C ASP A 57 -15.61 4.91 1.27
N VAL A 58 -15.29 4.78 2.57
CA VAL A 58 -14.75 3.55 3.14
C VAL A 58 -15.73 2.41 2.92
N ASP A 59 -16.99 2.59 3.32
CA ASP A 59 -18.02 1.55 3.20
C ASP A 59 -18.26 1.17 1.73
N SER A 60 -18.30 2.16 0.83
CA SER A 60 -18.48 1.93 -0.62
C SER A 60 -17.33 1.13 -1.24
N LEU A 61 -16.08 1.51 -0.98
CA LEU A 61 -14.90 0.83 -1.54
C LEU A 61 -14.72 -0.58 -0.96
N VAL A 62 -14.97 -0.74 0.35
CA VAL A 62 -14.95 -2.06 1.00
C VAL A 62 -16.04 -2.95 0.42
N GLY A 63 -17.26 -2.44 0.25
CA GLY A 63 -18.37 -3.19 -0.35
C GLY A 63 -17.99 -3.75 -1.73
N THR A 64 -17.49 -2.88 -2.63
CA THR A 64 -17.08 -3.32 -3.97
C THR A 64 -15.89 -4.27 -3.95
N ALA A 65 -14.96 -4.12 -3.01
CA ALA A 65 -13.85 -5.05 -2.86
C ALA A 65 -14.35 -6.44 -2.44
N LEU A 66 -15.30 -6.52 -1.51
CA LEU A 66 -15.89 -7.79 -1.07
C LEU A 66 -16.72 -8.45 -2.18
N GLU A 67 -17.51 -7.67 -2.92
CA GLU A 67 -18.24 -8.16 -4.10
C GLU A 67 -17.31 -8.71 -5.18
N ALA A 68 -16.13 -8.10 -5.36
CA ALA A 68 -15.10 -8.56 -6.28
C ALA A 68 -14.28 -9.77 -5.76
N GLY A 69 -14.53 -10.22 -4.53
CA GLY A 69 -13.91 -11.43 -3.95
C GLY A 69 -12.82 -11.18 -2.91
N ALA A 70 -12.68 -9.95 -2.39
CA ALA A 70 -11.84 -9.71 -1.23
C ALA A 70 -12.43 -10.36 0.04
N THR A 71 -11.57 -10.60 1.03
CA THR A 71 -11.96 -11.07 2.36
C THR A 71 -11.69 -9.99 3.41
N THR A 72 -12.60 -9.80 4.36
CA THR A 72 -12.42 -8.88 5.48
C THR A 72 -11.38 -9.39 6.47
N LEU A 73 -10.35 -8.57 6.77
CA LEU A 73 -9.44 -8.79 7.89
C LEU A 73 -9.85 -7.98 9.11
N LYS A 74 -10.32 -6.75 8.90
CA LYS A 74 -10.94 -5.89 9.91
C LYS A 74 -12.16 -5.22 9.32
N ALA A 75 -13.32 -5.45 9.92
CA ALA A 75 -14.57 -4.83 9.50
C ALA A 75 -14.50 -3.29 9.62
N PRO A 76 -15.25 -2.56 8.77
CA PRO A 76 -15.40 -1.11 8.92
C PRO A 76 -15.83 -0.73 10.34
N ALA A 77 -15.03 0.07 11.01
CA ALA A 77 -15.27 0.47 12.39
C ALA A 77 -14.69 1.85 12.70
N LYS A 78 -15.32 2.52 13.68
CA LYS A 78 -14.76 3.72 14.29
C LYS A 78 -13.56 3.37 15.14
N SER A 79 -12.57 4.24 15.14
CA SER A 79 -11.39 4.18 16.02
C SER A 79 -11.09 5.57 16.59
N MET A 80 -10.09 5.65 17.46
CA MET A 80 -9.60 6.95 17.95
C MET A 80 -9.07 7.85 16.81
N TRP A 81 -8.64 7.26 15.69
CA TRP A 81 -8.03 7.94 14.55
C TRP A 81 -9.00 8.23 13.41
N GLY A 82 -10.27 7.84 13.52
CA GLY A 82 -11.29 8.06 12.48
C GLY A 82 -12.14 6.82 12.21
N TYR A 83 -12.28 6.44 10.95
CA TYR A 83 -13.06 5.29 10.50
C TYR A 83 -12.30 4.53 9.41
N GLY A 84 -12.32 3.20 9.42
CA GLY A 84 -11.62 2.42 8.42
C GLY A 84 -11.85 0.92 8.50
N ALA A 85 -11.37 0.22 7.49
CA ALA A 85 -11.42 -1.23 7.35
C ALA A 85 -10.12 -1.76 6.75
N VAL A 86 -9.90 -3.07 6.88
CA VAL A 86 -8.81 -3.79 6.21
C VAL A 86 -9.37 -5.01 5.49
N VAL A 87 -9.05 -5.14 4.21
CA VAL A 87 -9.43 -6.27 3.36
C VAL A 87 -8.19 -6.90 2.74
N ARG A 88 -8.29 -8.17 2.40
CA ARG A 88 -7.29 -8.91 1.62
C ARG A 88 -7.89 -9.24 0.26
N SER A 89 -7.22 -8.84 -0.81
CA SER A 89 -7.59 -9.17 -2.19
C SER A 89 -7.29 -10.65 -2.52
N PRO A 90 -7.89 -11.22 -3.58
CA PRO A 90 -7.65 -12.59 -3.99
C PRO A 90 -6.18 -12.95 -4.25
N ASP A 91 -5.38 -11.98 -4.71
CA ASP A 91 -3.93 -12.14 -4.93
C ASP A 91 -3.10 -12.12 -3.64
N GLY A 92 -3.74 -11.89 -2.49
CA GLY A 92 -3.14 -11.82 -1.15
C GLY A 92 -2.68 -10.42 -0.71
N THR A 93 -2.80 -9.39 -1.55
CA THR A 93 -2.46 -8.01 -1.18
C THR A 93 -3.39 -7.50 -0.09
N ILE A 94 -2.85 -6.76 0.88
CA ILE A 94 -3.63 -6.21 2.01
C ILE A 94 -3.88 -4.73 1.77
N TRP A 95 -5.16 -4.37 1.78
CA TRP A 95 -5.66 -3.02 1.57
C TRP A 95 -6.28 -2.46 2.84
N LYS A 96 -5.88 -1.25 3.22
CA LYS A 96 -6.55 -0.44 4.24
C LYS A 96 -7.29 0.70 3.58
N ILE A 97 -8.56 0.86 3.90
CA ILE A 97 -9.35 2.01 3.43
C ILE A 97 -9.73 2.79 4.68
N ALA A 98 -9.35 4.05 4.76
CA ALA A 98 -9.47 4.82 5.99
C ALA A 98 -9.69 6.31 5.76
N THR A 99 -10.35 6.94 6.73
CA THR A 99 -10.50 8.38 6.84
C THR A 99 -10.29 8.82 8.28
N SER A 100 -9.82 10.05 8.49
CA SER A 100 -9.81 10.70 9.80
C SER A 100 -11.18 11.28 10.19
N ALA A 101 -12.08 11.46 9.23
CA ALA A 101 -13.44 11.92 9.47
C ALA A 101 -14.25 10.87 10.24
N LYS A 102 -15.20 11.34 11.07
CA LYS A 102 -16.04 10.47 11.91
C LYS A 102 -17.51 10.42 11.47
N LYS A 103 -17.87 11.23 10.47
CA LYS A 103 -19.24 11.40 9.97
C LYS A 103 -19.19 11.67 8.47
N ASN A 104 -20.28 11.32 7.79
CA ASN A 104 -20.48 11.66 6.39
C ASN A 104 -20.89 13.12 6.27
N THR A 105 -20.44 13.76 5.19
CA THR A 105 -20.85 15.12 4.82
C THR A 105 -21.68 15.13 3.52
N GLY A 106 -21.77 13.98 2.84
CA GLY A 106 -22.60 13.79 1.65
C GLY A 106 -22.63 12.32 1.20
N PRO A 107 -23.09 12.06 -0.04
CA PRO A 107 -22.95 10.75 -0.68
C PRO A 107 -21.49 10.34 -0.83
N ALA A 108 -21.23 9.03 -1.00
CA ALA A 108 -19.90 8.53 -1.32
C ALA A 108 -19.44 9.08 -2.69
N THR A 109 -18.22 9.60 -2.75
CA THR A 109 -17.55 10.05 -3.99
C THR A 109 -16.57 9.00 -4.50
N ARG A 110 -16.06 8.14 -3.61
CA ARG A 110 -15.00 7.14 -3.89
C ARG A 110 -13.66 7.78 -4.31
N GLU A 111 -13.51 9.08 -4.12
CA GLU A 111 -12.27 9.80 -4.41
C GLU A 111 -11.23 9.55 -3.30
N PHE A 112 -9.96 9.44 -3.71
CA PHE A 112 -8.82 9.39 -2.80
C PHE A 112 -7.69 10.26 -3.36
N GLY A 113 -6.87 10.83 -2.49
CA GLY A 113 -5.78 11.72 -2.89
C GLY A 113 -4.54 10.99 -3.41
N GLN A 114 -3.98 10.10 -2.59
CA GLN A 114 -2.77 9.31 -2.90
C GLN A 114 -2.93 7.89 -2.35
N VAL A 115 -2.27 6.93 -2.98
CA VAL A 115 -2.06 5.60 -2.39
C VAL A 115 -0.89 5.69 -1.41
N VAL A 116 -1.06 5.17 -0.20
CA VAL A 116 0.06 5.03 0.74
C VAL A 116 0.60 3.61 0.68
N LEU A 117 1.86 3.47 0.27
CA LEU A 117 2.64 2.26 0.44
C LEU A 117 3.28 2.29 1.83
N LEU A 118 2.81 1.41 2.72
CA LEU A 118 3.35 1.29 4.07
C LEU A 118 4.20 0.03 4.18
N LEU A 119 5.51 0.21 4.33
CA LEU A 119 6.48 -0.88 4.46
C LEU A 119 6.71 -1.25 5.92
N GLY A 120 6.66 -2.54 6.20
CA GLY A 120 6.89 -3.17 7.49
C GLY A 120 8.35 -3.55 7.66
N VAL A 121 9.13 -2.65 8.26
CA VAL A 121 10.58 -2.76 8.37
C VAL A 121 11.04 -3.28 9.75
N ALA A 122 12.20 -3.93 9.78
CA ALA A 122 12.82 -4.45 10.99
C ALA A 122 13.37 -3.32 11.89
N ASP A 123 14.08 -2.34 11.31
CA ASP A 123 14.61 -1.16 12.00
C ASP A 123 14.27 0.13 11.27
N VAL A 124 13.21 0.80 11.73
CA VAL A 124 12.72 2.07 11.17
C VAL A 124 13.80 3.16 11.14
N ALA A 125 14.73 3.18 12.10
CA ALA A 125 15.78 4.20 12.11
C ALA A 125 16.78 3.98 10.98
N ALA A 126 17.20 2.73 10.77
CA ALA A 126 18.11 2.35 9.68
C ALA A 126 17.45 2.55 8.31
N SER A 127 16.22 2.04 8.13
CA SER A 127 15.50 2.18 6.85
C SER A 127 15.17 3.65 6.56
N LYS A 128 14.81 4.47 7.56
CA LYS A 128 14.64 5.92 7.38
C LYS A 128 15.91 6.58 6.84
N LYS A 129 17.07 6.27 7.42
CA LYS A 129 18.36 6.80 6.95
C LYS A 129 18.63 6.33 5.52
N PHE A 130 18.42 5.04 5.24
CA PHE A 130 18.61 4.48 3.90
C PHE A 130 17.79 5.22 2.85
N TYR A 131 16.48 5.41 3.06
CA TYR A 131 15.63 6.14 2.12
C TYR A 131 16.02 7.63 2.01
N ALA A 132 16.42 8.28 3.10
CA ALA A 132 16.93 9.65 3.04
C ALA A 132 18.20 9.77 2.18
N ASP A 133 19.12 8.81 2.32
CA ASP A 133 20.32 8.73 1.48
C ASP A 133 19.98 8.44 0.00
N HIS A 134 18.80 7.86 -0.28
CA HIS A 134 18.25 7.64 -1.63
C HIS A 134 17.30 8.76 -2.10
N GLY A 135 17.39 9.95 -1.52
CA GLY A 135 16.72 11.16 -2.02
C GLY A 135 15.25 11.32 -1.61
N PHE A 136 14.78 10.55 -0.61
CA PHE A 136 13.49 10.77 0.02
C PHE A 136 13.56 11.81 1.14
N THR A 137 12.65 12.78 1.14
CA THR A 137 12.53 13.76 2.22
C THR A 137 11.60 13.26 3.30
N VAL A 138 12.05 13.25 4.56
CA VAL A 138 11.21 12.88 5.70
C VAL A 138 10.19 13.99 5.97
N GLY A 139 8.90 13.66 5.93
CA GLY A 139 7.82 14.59 6.28
C GLY A 139 7.40 14.47 7.75
N LYS A 140 7.04 13.27 8.20
CA LYS A 140 6.64 13.00 9.60
C LYS A 140 7.46 11.84 10.17
N SER A 141 7.88 11.94 11.42
CA SER A 141 8.62 10.85 12.10
C SER A 141 8.15 10.75 13.55
N PHE A 142 7.72 9.56 13.97
CA PHE A 142 7.32 9.27 15.34
C PHE A 142 8.27 8.23 15.94
N GLY A 143 9.40 8.73 16.45
CA GLY A 143 10.46 7.92 17.05
C GLY A 143 10.95 6.80 16.13
N ARG A 144 11.08 5.59 16.66
CA ARG A 144 11.48 4.38 15.94
C ARG A 144 10.28 3.51 15.51
N MET A 145 9.08 4.09 15.54
CA MET A 145 7.85 3.37 15.23
C MET A 145 7.42 3.61 13.81
N TYR A 146 7.34 4.87 13.38
CA TYR A 146 6.76 5.28 12.10
C TYR A 146 7.56 6.43 11.48
N VAL A 147 7.68 6.42 10.15
CA VAL A 147 8.09 7.57 9.35
C VAL A 147 7.24 7.65 8.09
N GLU A 148 6.92 8.86 7.66
CA GLU A 148 6.26 9.18 6.40
C GLU A 148 7.17 10.12 5.62
N PHE A 149 7.31 9.88 4.32
CA PHE A 149 8.06 10.74 3.43
C PHE A 149 7.14 11.72 2.70
N GLU A 150 7.68 12.88 2.36
CA GLU A 150 6.99 13.84 1.50
C GLU A 150 6.79 13.23 0.10
N SER A 151 5.66 13.52 -0.53
CA SER A 151 5.39 13.08 -1.89
C SER A 151 4.30 13.94 -2.53
N THR A 152 4.55 14.39 -3.76
CA THR A 152 3.53 14.91 -4.69
C THR A 152 3.11 13.86 -5.72
N SER A 153 3.68 12.66 -5.65
CA SER A 153 3.43 11.57 -6.59
C SER A 153 2.13 10.83 -6.27
N PRO A 154 1.59 10.00 -7.18
CA PRO A 154 0.40 9.19 -6.92
C PRO A 154 0.56 8.23 -5.73
N VAL A 155 1.80 7.78 -5.46
CA VAL A 155 2.13 6.93 -4.33
C VAL A 155 3.00 7.68 -3.33
N LYS A 156 2.64 7.55 -2.05
CA LYS A 156 3.41 8.04 -0.90
C LYS A 156 4.04 6.87 -0.15
N LEU A 157 5.30 7.02 0.22
CA LEU A 157 6.02 6.05 1.05
C LEU A 157 5.88 6.37 2.54
N ALA A 158 5.64 5.33 3.33
CA ALA A 158 5.80 5.37 4.78
C ALA A 158 6.39 4.04 5.28
N LEU A 159 7.05 4.07 6.43
CA LEU A 159 7.63 2.91 7.09
C LEU A 159 6.99 2.75 8.47
N TYR A 160 6.78 1.49 8.85
CA TYR A 160 6.28 1.12 10.15
C TYR A 160 7.01 -0.12 10.66
N ARG A 161 7.14 -0.29 11.97
CA ARG A 161 7.72 -1.54 12.49
C ARG A 161 6.87 -2.72 12.02
N ARG A 162 7.50 -3.73 11.42
CA ARG A 162 6.82 -4.90 10.82
C ARG A 162 5.73 -5.52 11.72
N LYS A 163 6.05 -5.77 12.99
CA LYS A 163 5.09 -6.33 13.97
C LYS A 163 3.88 -5.41 14.21
N ALA A 164 4.11 -4.10 14.23
CA ALA A 164 3.06 -3.12 14.42
C ALA A 164 2.18 -3.01 13.16
N LEU A 165 2.79 -3.08 11.97
CA LEU A 165 2.05 -3.10 10.71
C LEU A 165 1.16 -4.33 10.57
N ALA A 166 1.68 -5.52 10.88
CA ALA A 166 0.88 -6.75 10.87
C ALA A 166 -0.31 -6.67 11.84
N LYS A 167 -0.09 -6.14 13.04
CA LYS A 167 -1.16 -5.87 14.02
C LYS A 167 -2.18 -4.87 13.50
N ASP A 168 -1.75 -3.80 12.82
CA ASP A 168 -2.65 -2.82 12.19
C ASP A 168 -3.47 -3.45 11.05
N ALA A 169 -2.87 -4.33 10.27
CA ALA A 169 -3.52 -5.10 9.21
C ALA A 169 -4.45 -6.23 9.73
N GLY A 170 -4.28 -6.68 10.98
CA GLY A 170 -5.05 -7.79 11.53
C GLY A 170 -4.54 -9.17 11.12
N VAL A 171 -3.23 -9.29 10.87
CA VAL A 171 -2.58 -10.56 10.49
C VAL A 171 -1.42 -10.87 11.42
N ALA A 172 -0.97 -12.13 11.40
CA ALA A 172 0.25 -12.55 12.07
C ALA A 172 1.48 -11.89 11.39
N PRO A 173 2.51 -11.46 12.13
CA PRO A 173 3.67 -10.78 11.55
C PRO A 173 4.62 -11.70 10.76
N GLU A 174 4.46 -13.01 10.93
CA GLU A 174 5.25 -14.04 10.26
C GLU A 174 4.91 -14.10 8.77
N GLY A 175 5.94 -14.41 7.97
CA GLY A 175 5.85 -14.61 6.54
C GLY A 175 7.26 -14.87 5.99
N THR A 176 7.34 -15.59 4.88
CA THR A 176 8.61 -15.97 4.25
C THR A 176 8.52 -15.88 2.74
N GLY A 177 9.67 -15.81 2.07
CA GLY A 177 9.77 -15.69 0.62
C GLY A 177 9.55 -14.27 0.12
N SER A 178 9.16 -14.15 -1.14
CA SER A 178 9.06 -12.87 -1.83
C SER A 178 7.99 -11.95 -1.22
N HIS A 179 8.27 -10.65 -1.20
CA HIS A 179 7.29 -9.61 -0.90
C HIS A 179 6.21 -9.50 -1.97
N ARG A 180 6.46 -10.03 -3.18
CA ARG A 180 5.59 -9.92 -4.35
C ARG A 180 5.22 -8.47 -4.69
N LEU A 181 6.22 -7.61 -4.54
CA LEU A 181 6.12 -6.16 -4.68
C LEU A 181 7.41 -5.64 -5.31
N ALA A 182 7.28 -4.84 -6.37
CA ALA A 182 8.32 -3.95 -6.84
C ALA A 182 7.80 -2.52 -6.84
N VAL A 183 8.61 -1.59 -6.36
CA VAL A 183 8.30 -0.15 -6.30
C VAL A 183 8.90 0.52 -7.53
N ASN A 184 8.06 1.14 -8.36
CA ASN A 184 8.49 1.75 -9.61
C ASN A 184 8.50 3.28 -9.47
N GLY A 185 9.66 3.89 -9.76
CA GLY A 185 9.82 5.32 -9.61
C GLY A 185 11.02 5.88 -10.37
N THR A 186 11.40 7.11 -10.01
CA THR A 186 12.52 7.82 -10.65
C THR A 186 13.90 7.43 -10.10
N ALA A 187 13.95 6.56 -9.09
CA ALA A 187 15.21 6.09 -8.52
C ALA A 187 15.93 5.12 -9.46
N GLU A 188 17.25 5.07 -9.36
CA GLU A 188 18.01 3.92 -9.86
C GLU A 188 17.56 2.65 -9.12
N PRO A 189 17.63 1.47 -9.75
CA PRO A 189 17.20 0.23 -9.10
C PRO A 189 18.03 -0.08 -7.86
N PHE A 190 17.35 -0.45 -6.77
CA PHE A 190 18.00 -0.90 -5.54
C PHE A 190 17.13 -1.91 -4.79
N THR A 191 17.66 -2.52 -3.75
CA THR A 191 16.90 -3.30 -2.78
C THR A 191 17.09 -2.68 -1.41
N ASP A 192 16.00 -2.42 -0.70
CA ASP A 192 16.09 -1.82 0.63
C ASP A 192 16.58 -2.84 1.68
N PRO A 193 16.92 -2.40 2.91
CA PRO A 193 17.44 -3.29 3.95
C PRO A 193 16.50 -4.44 4.35
N ASP A 194 15.22 -4.34 4.01
CA ASP A 194 14.19 -5.33 4.32
C ASP A 194 13.82 -6.21 3.12
N GLY A 195 14.47 -6.03 1.96
CA GLY A 195 14.29 -6.85 0.77
C GLY A 195 13.27 -6.33 -0.24
N PHE A 196 12.78 -5.09 -0.09
CA PHE A 196 11.86 -4.49 -1.07
C PHE A 196 12.62 -4.01 -2.30
N ALA A 197 12.23 -4.53 -3.47
CA ALA A 197 12.85 -4.17 -4.75
C ALA A 197 12.31 -2.83 -5.27
N TRP A 198 13.23 -1.99 -5.72
CA TRP A 198 12.98 -0.73 -6.41
C TRP A 198 13.47 -0.84 -7.84
N GLU A 199 12.65 -0.41 -8.78
CA GLU A 199 12.90 -0.47 -10.21
C GLU A 199 12.66 0.90 -10.81
N THR A 200 13.44 1.29 -11.81
CA THR A 200 13.19 2.51 -12.56
C THR A 200 11.92 2.37 -13.37
N THR A 201 11.04 3.38 -13.34
CA THR A 201 9.93 3.47 -14.27
C THR A 201 10.49 3.54 -15.68
N ALA A 202 10.35 2.48 -16.47
CA ALA A 202 10.69 2.53 -17.89
C ALA A 202 9.91 3.67 -18.54
N THR A 203 10.62 4.66 -19.08
CA THR A 203 10.00 5.65 -19.97
C THR A 203 9.48 4.86 -21.16
N ALA A 204 8.19 4.94 -21.45
CA ALA A 204 7.69 4.40 -22.71
C ALA A 204 8.45 5.14 -23.82
N GLU A 205 9.34 4.45 -24.54
CA GLU A 205 9.95 5.00 -25.73
C GLU A 205 8.81 5.33 -26.69
N LEU A 206 8.55 6.62 -26.89
CA LEU A 206 7.67 7.10 -27.95
C LEU A 206 8.31 6.64 -29.27
N SER A 207 7.74 5.59 -29.85
CA SER A 207 8.01 5.16 -31.23
C SER A 207 7.38 6.14 -32.21
#